data_AF-A0A7C2QIS6-F1
#
_entry.id   AF-A0A7C2QIS6-F1
#
_cell.length_a   1.000
_cell.length_b   1.000
_cell.length_c   1.000
_cell.angle_alpha   90.00
_cell.angle_beta   90.00
_cell.angle_gamma   90.00
#
_symmetry.space_group_name_H-M   'P 1'
#
loop_
_entity.id
_entity.type
_entity.pdbx_description
1 polymer ?
#
loop_
_entity_poly.entity_id
_entity_poly.type
_entity_poly.pdbx_seq_one_letter_code
_entity_poly.pdbx_strand_id
1 'polypeptide(L)' 'MVKKEAERKVIRGRAIPLPGDEIDTDRIIPARFLKVITFEGIGKYAFFDERYDEDGIEKP' A
#
# COMPACT_ATOMS: atom_id res chain seq x y z
N MET A 1 -12.13 -8.39 -31.80
CA MET A 1 -11.47 -7.90 -30.58
C MET A 1 -10.99 -6.49 -30.82
N VAL A 2 -11.63 -5.49 -30.20
CA VAL A 2 -11.16 -4.09 -30.25
C VAL A 2 -9.97 -3.97 -29.29
N LYS A 3 -8.80 -3.57 -29.82
CA LYS A 3 -7.65 -3.22 -28.98
C LYS A 3 -8.02 -1.95 -28.21
N LYS A 4 -8.11 -2.03 -26.88
CA LYS A 4 -8.29 -0.85 -26.04
C LYS A 4 -6.95 -0.10 -26.04
N GLU A 5 -6.92 1.07 -26.67
CA GLU A 5 -5.74 1.93 -26.63
C GLU A 5 -5.45 2.37 -25.19
N ALA A 6 -4.17 2.49 -24.84
CA ALA A 6 -3.76 2.97 -23.53
C ALA A 6 -4.14 4.45 -23.39
N GLU A 7 -5.08 4.75 -22.49
CA GLU A 7 -5.50 6.12 -22.19
C GLU A 7 -4.54 6.73 -21.15
N ARG A 8 -3.90 7.86 -21.49
CA ARG A 8 -3.10 8.63 -20.53
C ARG A 8 -4.01 9.57 -19.73
N LYS A 9 -4.20 9.29 -18.44
CA LYS A 9 -4.90 10.20 -17.50
C LYS A 9 -3.93 11.04 -16.68
N VAL A 10 -4.26 12.31 -16.48
CA VAL A 10 -3.58 13.19 -15.52
C VAL A 10 -4.32 13.11 -14.20
N ILE A 11 -3.60 12.72 -13.14
CA ILE A 11 -4.12 12.64 -11.76
C ILE A 11 -3.48 13.76 -10.94
N ARG A 12 -4.28 14.42 -10.10
CA ARG A 12 -3.82 15.46 -9.15
C ARG A 12 -4.22 15.05 -7.74
N GLY A 13 -3.35 15.30 -6.76
CA GLY A 13 -3.58 14.97 -5.37
C GLY A 13 -2.43 15.43 -4.49
N ARG A 14 -2.59 15.30 -3.17
CA ARG A 14 -1.53 15.58 -2.21
C ARG A 14 -0.49 14.47 -2.27
N ALA A 15 0.77 14.83 -2.50
CA ALA A 15 1.89 13.90 -2.36
C ALA A 15 2.21 13.68 -0.87
N ILE A 16 2.61 12.46 -0.52
CA ILE A 16 3.07 12.08 0.81
C ILE A 16 4.53 11.64 0.68
N PRO A 17 5.50 12.36 1.28
CA PRO A 17 6.89 11.91 1.28
C PRO A 17 7.01 10.73 2.25
N LEU A 18 7.56 9.62 1.77
CA LEU A 18 7.90 8.45 2.59
C LEU A 18 9.44 8.33 2.59
N PRO A 19 10.12 8.69 3.69
CA PRO A 19 11.57 8.59 3.77
C PRO A 19 12.03 7.14 3.76
N GLY A 20 13.27 6.91 3.32
CA GLY A 20 13.90 5.60 3.25
C GLY A 20 14.03 5.06 1.82
N ASP A 21 15.10 4.33 1.59
CA ASP A 21 15.37 3.67 0.32
C ASP A 21 14.79 2.25 0.31
N GLU A 22 14.86 1.57 -0.84
CA GLU A 22 14.59 0.13 -0.96
C GLU A 22 13.22 -0.31 -0.40
N ILE A 23 12.14 0.39 -0.77
CA ILE A 23 10.77 -0.03 -0.45
C ILE A 23 10.49 -1.38 -1.13
N ASP A 24 10.32 -2.43 -0.34
CA ASP A 24 9.97 -3.77 -0.83
C ASP A 24 8.48 -4.11 -0.61
N THR A 25 8.10 -5.33 -0.98
CA THR A 25 6.72 -5.79 -0.93
C THR A 25 6.17 -5.95 0.48
N ASP A 26 6.98 -6.41 1.43
CA ASP A 26 6.54 -6.60 2.82
C ASP A 26 6.41 -5.26 3.54
N ARG A 27 7.26 -4.28 3.22
CA ARG A 27 7.13 -2.91 3.75
C ARG A 27 5.86 -2.23 3.25
N ILE A 28 5.45 -2.48 2.01
CA ILE A 28 4.16 -1.98 1.48
C ILE A 28 3.00 -2.73 2.12
N ILE A 29 3.05 -4.06 2.17
CA ILE A 29 2.00 -4.90 2.72
C ILE A 29 2.59 -6.20 3.30
N PRO A 30 2.64 -6.33 4.64
CA PRO A 30 3.23 -7.53 5.23
C PRO A 30 2.49 -8.81 4.85
N ALA A 31 3.24 -9.87 4.52
CA ALA A 31 2.68 -11.15 4.08
C ALA A 31 1.65 -11.77 5.04
N ARG A 32 1.73 -11.47 6.35
CA ARG A 32 0.77 -11.93 7.36
C ARG A 32 -0.68 -11.47 7.10
N PHE A 33 -0.87 -10.37 6.36
CA PHE A 33 -2.19 -9.86 5.98
C PHE A 33 -2.69 -10.40 4.63
N LEU A 34 -1.87 -11.17 3.91
CA LEU A 34 -2.21 -11.74 2.59
C LEU A 34 -2.92 -13.09 2.69
N LYS A 35 -3.21 -13.59 3.89
CA LYS A 35 -3.98 -14.81 4.14
C LYS A 35 -5.49 -14.55 4.02
N VAL A 36 -5.90 -13.96 2.91
CA VAL A 36 -7.28 -13.56 2.63
C VAL A 36 -7.71 -14.10 1.26
N ILE A 37 -9.00 -14.41 1.13
CA ILE A 37 -9.57 -14.94 -0.12
C ILE A 37 -9.77 -13.80 -1.14
N THR A 38 -9.97 -12.56 -0.66
CA THR A 38 -10.16 -11.37 -1.48
C THR A 38 -9.26 -10.23 -1.00
N PHE A 39 -8.97 -9.27 -1.88
CA PHE A 39 -8.21 -8.06 -1.53
C PHE A 39 -9.04 -6.98 -0.83
N GLU A 40 -10.28 -7.28 -0.46
CA GLU A 40 -11.14 -6.32 0.20
C GLU A 40 -10.61 -5.97 1.59
N GLY A 41 -10.50 -4.68 1.88
CA GLY A 41 -10.06 -4.20 3.19
C GLY A 41 -8.57 -4.38 3.50
N ILE A 42 -7.74 -4.92 2.60
CA ILE A 42 -6.29 -5.06 2.86
C ILE A 42 -5.56 -3.71 2.88
N GLY A 43 -6.12 -2.70 2.19
CA GLY A 43 -5.51 -1.36 2.09
C GLY A 43 -5.31 -0.69 3.45
N LYS A 44 -6.09 -1.06 4.48
CA LYS A 44 -5.89 -0.55 5.84
C LYS A 44 -4.58 -1.01 6.49
N TYR A 45 -3.98 -2.08 5.95
CA TYR A 45 -2.69 -2.64 6.38
C TYR A 45 -1.53 -2.18 5.50
N ALA A 46 -1.75 -1.25 4.56
CA ALA A 46 -0.67 -0.64 3.81
C ALA A 46 0.29 0.07 4.77
N PHE A 47 1.59 -0.24 4.64
CA PHE A 47 2.65 0.27 5.51
C PHE A 47 2.39 0.02 7.01
N PHE A 48 1.81 -1.14 7.36
CA PHE A 48 1.39 -1.41 8.73
C PHE A 48 2.54 -1.25 9.75
N ASP A 49 3.70 -1.83 9.47
CA ASP A 49 4.85 -1.79 10.38
C ASP A 49 5.50 -0.39 10.47
N GLU A 50 5.21 0.50 9.52
CA GLU A 50 5.61 1.92 9.60
C GLU A 50 4.61 2.73 10.43
N ARG A 51 3.33 2.34 10.43
CA ARG A 51 2.25 3.05 11.10
C ARG A 51 2.01 2.60 12.54
N TYR A 52 2.28 1.34 12.84
CA TYR A 52 2.00 0.71 14.13
C TYR A 52 3.27 0.10 14.71
N ASP A 53 3.38 0.12 16.04
CA ASP A 53 4.41 -0.62 16.75
C ASP A 53 4.04 -2.11 16.95
N GLU A 54 4.90 -2.84 17.65
CA GLU A 54 4.71 -4.28 17.90
C GLU A 54 3.51 -4.57 18.82
N ASP A 55 3.10 -3.60 19.65
CA ASP A 55 1.92 -3.67 20.50
C ASP A 55 0.64 -3.30 19.73
N GLY A 56 0.76 -2.91 18.46
CA GLY A 56 -0.34 -2.50 17.59
C GLY A 56 -0.83 -1.08 17.86
N ILE A 57 -0.05 -0.26 18.58
CA ILE A 57 -0.34 1.13 18.85
C ILE A 57 0.16 1.98 17.68
N GLU A 58 -0.64 2.97 17.27
CA GLU A 58 -0.27 3.87 16.17
C GLU A 58 0.89 4.76 16.59
N LYS A 59 1.94 4.79 15.76
CA LYS A 59 3.11 5.63 15.97
C LYS A 59 2.70 7.11 15.80
N PRO A 60 3.30 8.02 16.59
CA PRO A 60 2.98 9.45 16.54
C PRO A 60 3.34 10.11 15.20
#